data_AF-X1G3F0-F1
#
_entry.id   AF-X1G3F0-F1
#
_cell.length_a   1.000
_cell.length_b   1.000
_cell.length_c   1.000
_cell.angle_alpha   90.00
_cell.angle_beta   90.00
_cell.angle_gamma   90.00
#
_symmetry.space_group_name_H-M   'P 1'
#
loop_
_entity.id
_entity.type
_entity.pdbx_description
1 polymer ?
#
loop_
_entity_poly.entity_id
_entity_poly.type
_entity_poly.pdbx_seq_one_letter_code
_entity_poly.pdbx_strand_id
1 'polypeptide(L)'
;GSWTNNRSWIKGYENVLGPMEKLSALFHQKIDQNPAVNKQSAAYRETLFYLLVSQTSCYRYWGQGRWTDYAKEICRRGTQLLEKKF
;
A
#
# COMPACT_ATOMS: atom_id res chain seq x y z
N GLY A 1 -22.05 -3.78 2.23
CA GLY A 1 -22.36 -2.34 2.06
C GLY A 1 -21.31 -1.50 2.76
N SER A 2 -21.01 -0.31 2.23
CA SER A 2 -20.14 0.68 2.87
C SER A 2 -21.00 1.73 3.58
N TRP A 3 -20.48 2.35 4.65
CA TRP A 3 -21.19 3.40 5.40
C TRP A 3 -21.58 4.62 4.53
N THR A 4 -20.89 4.81 3.40
CA THR A 4 -21.30 5.76 2.35
C THR A 4 -22.05 4.99 1.26
N ASN A 5 -23.34 4.78 1.46
CA ASN A 5 -24.21 3.92 0.63
C ASN A 5 -24.32 4.37 -0.85
N ASN A 6 -23.84 5.57 -1.15
CA ASN A 6 -23.94 6.29 -2.41
C ASN A 6 -22.57 6.62 -3.04
N ARG A 7 -21.44 6.20 -2.42
CA ARG A 7 -20.10 6.45 -2.95
C ARG A 7 -19.38 5.15 -3.30
N SER A 8 -18.93 5.03 -4.55
CA SER A 8 -18.07 3.92 -4.92
C SER A 8 -16.65 4.17 -4.39
N TRP A 9 -16.14 3.20 -3.65
CA TRP A 9 -14.75 3.20 -3.17
C TRP A 9 -13.79 2.54 -4.16
N ILE A 10 -14.33 1.90 -5.19
CA ILE A 10 -13.57 1.09 -6.15
C ILE A 10 -13.53 1.79 -7.50
N LYS A 11 -14.72 2.06 -8.07
CA LYS A 11 -14.87 2.62 -9.41
C LYS A 11 -14.19 3.98 -9.49
N GLY A 12 -13.25 4.12 -10.42
CA GLY A 12 -12.51 5.35 -10.65
C GLY A 12 -11.31 5.55 -9.72
N TYR A 13 -10.92 4.55 -8.91
CA TYR A 13 -9.72 4.57 -8.06
C TYR A 13 -8.73 3.45 -8.40
N GLU A 14 -8.82 2.88 -9.60
CA GLU A 14 -7.93 1.82 -10.10
C GLU A 14 -6.47 2.28 -10.08
N ASN A 15 -6.25 3.59 -10.30
CA ASN A 15 -4.95 4.26 -10.22
C ASN A 15 -4.31 4.24 -8.82
N VAL A 16 -5.08 3.94 -7.78
CA VAL A 16 -4.62 3.83 -6.38
C VAL A 16 -4.70 2.39 -5.90
N LEU A 17 -5.81 1.71 -6.18
CA LEU A 17 -6.03 0.33 -5.77
C LEU A 17 -5.04 -0.63 -6.42
N GLY A 18 -4.73 -0.45 -7.71
CA GLY A 18 -3.74 -1.27 -8.40
C GLY A 18 -2.35 -1.19 -7.74
N PRO A 19 -1.79 0.00 -7.50
CA PRO A 19 -0.55 0.14 -6.74
C PRO A 19 -0.60 -0.43 -5.32
N MET A 20 -1.71 -0.24 -4.58
CA MET A 20 -1.88 -0.81 -3.24
C MET A 20 -1.83 -2.34 -3.27
N GLU A 21 -2.52 -2.96 -4.22
CA GLU A 21 -2.53 -4.41 -4.40
C GLU A 21 -1.14 -4.95 -4.77
N LYS A 22 -0.47 -4.30 -5.73
CA LYS A 22 0.90 -4.67 -6.13
C LYS A 22 1.88 -4.61 -4.97
N LEU A 23 1.79 -3.56 -4.13
CA LEU A 23 2.63 -3.46 -2.94
C LEU A 23 2.35 -4.60 -1.95
N SER A 24 1.08 -4.88 -1.66
CA SER A 24 0.68 -5.99 -0.78
C SER A 24 1.15 -7.35 -1.29
N ALA A 25 0.99 -7.62 -2.58
CA ALA A 25 1.43 -8.87 -3.20
C ALA A 25 2.95 -9.04 -3.13
N LEU A 26 3.70 -7.98 -3.44
CA LEU A 26 5.16 -8.01 -3.38
C LEU A 26 5.67 -8.18 -1.95
N PHE A 27 5.04 -7.52 -0.97
CA PHE A 27 5.37 -7.71 0.44
C PHE A 27 5.16 -9.17 0.85
N HIS A 28 4.01 -9.75 0.52
CA HIS A 28 3.73 -11.15 0.83
C HIS A 28 4.77 -12.10 0.23
N GLN A 29 5.11 -11.90 -1.05
CA GLN A 29 6.11 -12.72 -1.75
C GLN A 29 7.51 -12.63 -1.13
N LYS A 30 7.98 -11.41 -0.81
CA LYS A 30 9.37 -11.21 -0.35
C LYS A 30 9.54 -11.40 1.15
N ILE A 31 8.50 -11.17 1.93
CA ILE A 31 8.55 -11.13 3.40
C ILE A 31 7.85 -12.32 4.02
N ASP A 32 6.54 -12.48 3.81
CA ASP A 32 5.75 -13.48 4.52
C ASP A 32 6.15 -14.91 4.12
N GLN A 33 6.47 -15.11 2.85
CA GLN A 33 6.90 -16.40 2.32
C GLN A 33 8.38 -16.71 2.58
N ASN A 34 9.16 -15.75 3.12
CA ASN A 34 10.59 -15.92 3.34
C ASN A 34 10.91 -16.05 4.85
N PRO A 35 11.14 -17.27 5.36
CA PRO A 35 11.41 -17.49 6.78
C PRO A 35 12.74 -16.90 7.27
N ALA A 36 13.66 -16.53 6.35
CA ALA A 36 14.93 -15.91 6.71
C ALA A 36 14.80 -14.41 7.05
N VAL A 37 13.63 -13.79 6.82
CA VAL A 37 13.44 -12.36 7.12
C VAL A 37 13.41 -12.11 8.63
N ASN A 38 14.37 -11.31 9.09
CA ASN A 38 14.40 -10.81 10.45
C ASN A 38 13.33 -9.73 10.66
N LYS A 39 12.24 -10.08 11.35
CA LYS A 39 11.10 -9.19 11.65
C LYS A 39 11.41 -8.12 12.70
N GLN A 40 12.56 -8.18 13.37
CA GLN A 40 13.04 -7.16 14.29
C GLN A 40 13.93 -6.11 13.60
N SER A 41 14.30 -6.33 12.33
CA SER A 41 15.14 -5.42 11.57
C SER A 41 14.46 -4.06 11.31
N ALA A 42 15.26 -3.01 11.15
CA ALA A 42 14.76 -1.70 10.71
C ALA A 42 14.11 -1.79 9.32
N ALA A 43 14.72 -2.53 8.39
CA ALA A 43 14.21 -2.72 7.04
C ALA A 43 12.80 -3.33 7.02
N TYR A 44 12.55 -4.37 7.83
CA TYR A 44 11.21 -4.96 7.94
C TYR A 44 10.20 -3.94 8.47
N ARG A 45 10.52 -3.23 9.56
CA ARG A 45 9.61 -2.26 10.18
C ARG A 45 9.29 -1.08 9.26
N GLU A 46 10.29 -0.53 8.57
CA GLU A 46 10.09 0.55 7.59
C GLU A 46 9.20 0.09 6.45
N THR A 47 9.44 -1.11 5.92
CA THR A 47 8.65 -1.65 4.81
C THR A 47 7.22 -1.94 5.22
N LEU A 48 7.03 -2.52 6.41
CA LEU A 48 5.70 -2.74 6.99
C LEU A 48 4.95 -1.43 7.22
N PHE A 49 5.65 -0.37 7.63
CA PHE A 49 5.06 0.96 7.77
C PHE A 49 4.50 1.47 6.44
N TYR A 50 5.26 1.40 5.34
CA TYR A 50 4.78 1.79 4.01
C TYR A 50 3.57 0.95 3.58
N LEU A 51 3.61 -0.37 3.82
CA LEU A 51 2.47 -1.24 3.55
C LEU A 51 1.23 -0.76 4.32
N LEU A 52 1.29 -0.67 5.64
CA LEU A 52 0.14 -0.33 6.47
C LEU A 52 -0.43 1.05 6.14
N VAL A 53 0.42 2.06 5.97
CA VAL A 53 -0.02 3.41 5.62
C VAL A 53 -0.65 3.43 4.23
N SER A 54 -0.15 2.65 3.27
CA SER A 54 -0.75 2.59 1.93
C SER A 54 -2.19 2.06 1.93
N GLN A 55 -2.61 1.24 2.90
CA GLN A 55 -3.91 0.55 2.85
C GLN A 55 -5.09 1.39 3.36
N THR A 56 -4.85 2.60 3.88
CA THR A 56 -5.96 3.42 4.40
C THR A 56 -6.94 3.85 3.30
N SER A 57 -8.23 3.80 3.61
CA SER A 57 -9.29 4.27 2.72
C SER A 57 -9.34 5.80 2.60
N CYS A 58 -8.71 6.54 3.51
CA CYS A 58 -8.70 8.01 3.56
C CYS A 58 -8.26 8.65 2.23
N TYR A 59 -7.36 7.99 1.49
CA TYR A 59 -6.90 8.50 0.19
C TYR A 59 -7.99 8.61 -0.87
N ARG A 60 -9.03 7.79 -0.76
CA ARG A 60 -10.17 7.75 -1.67
C ARG A 60 -11.40 8.46 -1.11
N TYR A 61 -11.41 8.75 0.20
CA TYR A 61 -12.51 9.46 0.84
C TYR A 61 -12.64 10.90 0.35
N TRP A 62 -11.54 11.57 0.03
CA TRP A 62 -11.54 12.97 -0.36
C TRP A 62 -11.70 13.22 -1.87
N GLY A 63 -11.88 12.18 -2.68
CA GLY A 63 -11.87 12.32 -4.14
C GLY A 63 -10.48 12.09 -4.76
N GLN A 64 -10.43 12.14 -6.09
CA GLN A 64 -9.19 12.16 -6.86
C GLN A 64 -8.39 13.45 -6.59
N GLY A 65 -7.08 13.41 -6.89
CA GLY A 65 -6.15 14.54 -6.73
C GLY A 65 -5.12 14.29 -5.63
N ARG A 66 -4.82 15.32 -4.84
CA ARG A 66 -3.67 15.33 -3.90
C ARG A 66 -3.58 14.10 -3.00
N TRP A 67 -4.71 13.65 -2.45
CA TRP A 67 -4.73 12.46 -1.58
C TRP A 67 -4.41 11.17 -2.33
N THR A 68 -4.94 11.00 -3.55
CA THR A 68 -4.61 9.87 -4.41
C THR A 68 -3.16 9.93 -4.92
N ASP A 69 -2.60 11.13 -5.11
CA ASP A 69 -1.19 11.31 -5.46
C ASP A 69 -0.27 10.85 -4.32
N TYR A 70 -0.61 11.21 -3.08
CA TYR A 70 0.10 10.70 -1.91
C TYR A 70 0.02 9.17 -1.78
N ALA A 71 -1.15 8.59 -2.03
CA ALA A 71 -1.31 7.13 -2.01
C ALA A 71 -0.37 6.45 -3.02
N LYS A 72 -0.32 6.96 -4.26
CA LYS A 72 0.55 6.44 -5.31
C LYS A 72 2.03 6.58 -4.93
N GLU A 73 2.43 7.73 -4.38
CA GLU A 73 3.82 7.95 -3.96
C GLU A 73 4.22 7.05 -2.79
N ILE A 74 3.33 6.81 -1.83
CA ILE A 74 3.57 5.89 -0.72
C ILE A 74 3.72 4.46 -1.24
N CYS A 75 2.85 4.03 -2.17
CA CYS A 75 2.98 2.72 -2.82
C CYS A 75 4.32 2.61 -3.55
N ARG A 76 4.69 3.62 -4.35
CA ARG A 76 5.94 3.66 -5.11
C ARG A 76 7.17 3.54 -4.20
N ARG A 77 7.20 4.29 -3.09
CA ARG A 77 8.29 4.23 -2.10
C ARG A 77 8.35 2.88 -1.40
N GLY A 78 7.21 2.33 -1.00
CA GLY A 78 7.12 1.01 -0.39
C GLY A 78 7.64 -0.09 -1.30
N THR A 79 7.22 -0.09 -2.58
CA THR A 79 7.68 -1.05 -3.59
C THR A 79 9.18 -0.94 -3.81
N GLN A 80 9.69 0.29 -3.99
CA GLN A 80 11.12 0.52 -4.19
C GLN A 80 11.95 0.09 -2.97
N LEU A 81 11.43 0.27 -1.75
CA LEU A 81 12.11 -0.16 -0.53
C LEU A 81 12.17 -1.69 -0.45
N LEU A 82 11.07 -2.38 -0.77
CA LEU A 82 11.02 -3.85 -0.87
C LEU A 82 12.08 -4.37 -1.83
N GLU A 83 12.08 -3.88 -3.07
CA GLU A 83 13.01 -4.33 -4.11
C GLU A 83 14.49 -4.11 -3.75
N LYS A 84 14.80 -3.07 -2.97
CA LYS A 84 16.17 -2.75 -2.58
C LYS A 84 16.66 -3.52 -1.36
N LYS A 85 15.75 -3.98 -0.49
CA LYS A 85 16.10 -4.53 0.83
C LYS A 85 15.81 -6.03 0.96
N PHE A 86 14.98 -6.58 0.09
CA PHE A 86 14.51 -7.97 0.07
C PHE A 86 14.36 -8.44 -1.38
#